data_AF-A0A4Y2PDC7-F1
#
_entry.id   AF-A0A4Y2PDC7-F1
#
_cell.length_a   1.000
_cell.length_b   1.000
_cell.length_c   1.000
_cell.angle_alpha   90.00
_cell.angle_beta   90.00
_cell.angle_gamma   90.00
#
_symmetry.space_group_name_H-M   'P 1'
#
loop_
_entity.id
_entity.type
_entity.pdbx_description
1 polymer ?
#
loop_
_entity_poly.entity_id
_entity_poly.type
_entity_poly.pdbx_seq_one_letter_code
_entity_poly.pdbx_strand_id
1 'polypeptide(L)'
;MGKRESVPNATIALHSQKVTKWCGFMAAFIVGPFFFEEIGYSGAVTCTVNGTHYESLLRNQLIPALQQHGCVNSTIFMQDGAPLHIATPVKQLSNLHFGNDRIISHHFPTAWEPSP
;
A
#
# COMPACT_ATOMS: atom_id res chain seq x y z
N MET A 1 -39.00 43.65 10.13
CA MET A 1 -37.55 43.35 9.99
C MET A 1 -37.29 42.05 10.73
N GLY A 2 -36.98 40.97 10.03
CA GLY A 2 -36.72 39.66 10.63
C GLY A 2 -36.26 38.70 9.56
N LYS A 3 -34.97 38.78 9.20
CA LYS A 3 -34.36 37.82 8.27
C LYS A 3 -34.30 36.46 8.98
N ARG A 4 -34.90 35.43 8.37
CA ARG A 4 -34.67 34.05 8.77
C ARG A 4 -33.23 33.70 8.39
N GLU A 5 -32.38 33.51 9.38
CA GLU A 5 -31.05 32.96 9.18
C GLU A 5 -31.21 31.47 8.82
N SER A 6 -30.73 31.09 7.63
CA SER A 6 -30.67 29.69 7.24
C SER A 6 -29.52 29.03 7.98
N VAL A 7 -29.83 28.02 8.80
CA VAL A 7 -28.83 27.15 9.42
C VAL A 7 -27.98 26.50 8.31
N PRO A 8 -26.64 26.55 8.38
CA PRO A 8 -25.82 25.88 7.38
C PRO A 8 -26.09 24.39 7.43
N ASN A 9 -26.33 23.79 6.27
CA ASN A 9 -26.45 22.34 6.13
C ASN A 9 -25.09 21.72 6.48
N ALA A 10 -24.90 21.33 7.73
CA ALA A 10 -23.67 20.67 8.17
C ALA A 10 -23.63 19.29 7.54
N THR A 11 -22.74 19.09 6.57
CA THR A 11 -22.47 17.78 5.98
C THR A 11 -21.86 16.88 7.07
N ILE A 12 -22.70 16.10 7.75
CA ILE A 12 -22.24 15.11 8.71
C ILE A 12 -21.52 14.02 7.93
N ALA A 13 -20.23 13.81 8.20
CA ALA A 13 -19.47 12.74 7.57
C ALA A 13 -20.11 11.38 7.95
N LEU A 14 -20.56 10.63 6.95
CA LEU A 14 -21.21 9.33 7.15
C LEU A 14 -20.28 8.26 7.75
N HIS A 15 -18.97 8.53 7.79
CA HIS A 15 -17.95 7.59 8.23
C HIS A 15 -16.93 8.25 9.14
N SER A 16 -16.44 7.49 10.12
CA SER A 16 -15.29 7.88 10.92
C SER A 16 -14.04 8.01 10.05
N GLN A 17 -13.14 8.89 10.46
CA GLN A 17 -11.81 8.99 9.85
C GLN A 17 -11.10 7.64 9.97
N LYS A 18 -10.51 7.18 8.87
CA LYS A 18 -9.75 5.92 8.78
C LYS A 18 -8.43 6.17 8.05
N VAL A 19 -7.41 5.40 8.42
CA VAL A 19 -6.10 5.43 7.78
C VAL A 19 -5.76 4.02 7.31
N THR A 20 -5.31 3.91 6.07
CA THR A 20 -4.73 2.68 5.54
C THR A 20 -3.21 2.77 5.65
N LYS A 21 -2.57 1.70 6.09
CA LYS A 21 -1.11 1.58 6.18
C LYS A 21 -0.66 0.24 5.61
N TRP A 22 0.58 0.18 5.17
CA TRP A 22 1.26 -1.05 4.77
C TRP A 22 2.19 -1.50 5.88
N CYS A 23 2.29 -2.81 6.11
CA CYS A 23 3.25 -3.39 7.05
C CYS A 23 3.58 -4.82 6.63
N GLY A 24 4.86 -5.19 6.71
CA GLY A 24 5.35 -6.54 6.43
C GLY A 24 5.79 -7.22 7.71
N PHE A 25 5.49 -8.50 7.85
CA PHE A 25 5.93 -9.30 9.00
C PHE A 25 7.01 -10.28 8.53
N MET A 26 8.18 -10.21 9.16
CA MET A 26 9.26 -11.18 8.98
C MET A 26 9.50 -11.92 10.30
N ALA A 27 10.15 -13.08 10.23
CA ALA A 27 10.42 -13.89 11.42
C ALA A 27 11.23 -13.15 12.50
N ALA A 28 12.09 -12.19 12.10
CA ALA A 28 12.98 -11.48 13.00
C ALA A 28 12.53 -10.05 13.36
N PHE A 29 11.71 -9.40 12.52
CA PHE A 29 11.29 -8.02 12.73
C PHE A 29 10.06 -7.66 11.88
N ILE A 30 9.48 -6.50 12.19
CA ILE A 30 8.38 -5.90 11.44
C ILE A 30 8.97 -4.87 10.48
N VAL A 31 8.54 -4.88 9.22
CA VAL A 31 8.90 -3.90 8.20
C VAL A 31 7.77 -2.87 8.07
N GLY A 32 8.10 -1.59 8.22
CA GLY A 32 7.10 -0.52 8.34
C GLY A 32 6.71 -0.28 9.81
N PRO A 33 5.53 0.32 10.09
CA PRO A 33 4.42 0.67 9.20
C PRO A 33 4.73 1.83 8.24
N PHE A 34 4.24 1.72 7.00
CA PHE A 34 4.31 2.78 6.00
C PHE A 34 2.91 3.33 5.73
N PHE A 35 2.79 4.65 5.65
CA PHE A 35 1.52 5.32 5.38
C PHE A 35 1.39 5.66 3.90
N PHE A 36 0.16 5.63 3.39
CA PHE A 36 -0.15 6.11 2.06
C PHE A 36 -0.46 7.60 2.13
N GLU A 37 0.55 8.40 1.80
CA GLU A 37 0.50 9.85 1.90
C GLU A 37 1.00 10.51 0.62
N GLU A 38 0.41 11.64 0.27
CA GLU A 38 0.86 12.55 -0.77
C GLU A 38 1.30 13.88 -0.14
N ILE A 39 2.33 14.51 -0.71
CA ILE A 39 2.81 15.81 -0.23
C ILE A 39 1.85 16.88 -0.77
N GLY A 40 1.00 17.39 0.11
CA GLY A 40 0.15 18.56 -0.15
C GLY A 40 0.84 19.87 0.23
N TYR A 41 0.18 20.98 -0.09
CA TYR A 41 0.67 22.34 0.24
C TYR A 41 0.93 22.54 1.74
N SER A 42 0.17 21.85 2.59
CA SER A 42 0.25 21.95 4.06
C SER A 42 0.94 20.77 4.73
N GLY A 43 1.63 19.92 3.96
CA GLY A 43 2.30 18.71 4.46
C GLY A 43 1.71 17.41 3.91
N ALA A 44 2.07 16.29 4.51
CA ALA A 44 1.62 14.97 4.10
C ALA A 44 0.12 14.79 4.38
N VAL A 45 -0.63 14.33 3.38
CA VAL A 45 -2.07 14.06 3.47
C VAL A 45 -2.32 12.62 3.04
N THR A 46 -3.16 11.91 3.80
CA THR A 46 -3.53 10.52 3.47
C THR A 46 -4.18 10.45 2.10
N CYS A 47 -3.72 9.53 1.26
CA CYS A 47 -4.24 9.36 -0.09
C CYS A 47 -5.01 8.05 -0.27
N THR A 48 -5.84 8.01 -1.30
CA THR A 48 -6.54 6.79 -1.70
C THR A 48 -5.53 5.77 -2.21
N VAL A 49 -5.59 4.54 -1.71
CA VAL A 49 -4.70 3.46 -2.15
C VAL A 49 -5.12 2.97 -3.54
N ASN A 50 -4.22 3.08 -4.51
CA ASN A 50 -4.35 2.53 -5.85
C ASN A 50 -3.05 1.80 -6.24
N GLY A 51 -3.01 1.16 -7.41
CA GLY A 51 -1.84 0.40 -7.85
C GLY A 51 -0.56 1.25 -8.00
N THR A 52 -0.68 2.51 -8.39
CA THR A 52 0.46 3.44 -8.53
C THR A 52 1.00 3.87 -7.16
N HIS A 53 0.12 4.18 -6.21
CA HIS A 53 0.53 4.53 -4.85
C HIS A 53 1.12 3.33 -4.11
N TYR A 54 0.59 2.13 -4.38
CA TYR A 54 1.17 0.89 -3.88
C TYR A 54 2.56 0.66 -4.45
N GLU A 55 2.75 0.75 -5.78
CA GLU A 55 4.07 0.65 -6.42
C GLU A 55 5.06 1.67 -5.84
N SER A 56 4.65 2.93 -5.72
CA SER A 56 5.48 3.99 -5.14
C SER A 56 5.88 3.69 -3.70
N LEU A 57 4.97 3.18 -2.88
CA LEU A 57 5.28 2.76 -1.50
C LEU A 57 6.28 1.60 -1.49
N LEU A 58 6.12 0.60 -2.36
CA LEU A 58 7.07 -0.50 -2.45
C LEU A 58 8.47 0.00 -2.85
N ARG A 59 8.52 0.84 -3.90
CA ARG A 59 9.76 1.36 -4.47
C ARG A 59 10.51 2.27 -3.51
N ASN A 60 9.80 3.18 -2.86
CA ASN A 60 10.42 4.28 -2.12
C ASN A 60 10.56 3.99 -0.62
N GLN A 61 9.80 3.03 -0.08
CA GLN A 61 9.80 2.74 1.37
C GLN A 61 10.16 1.27 1.66
N LEU A 62 9.42 0.31 1.10
CA LEU A 62 9.65 -1.11 1.42
C LEU A 62 11.03 -1.59 0.98
N ILE A 63 11.34 -1.43 -0.31
CA ILE A 63 12.60 -1.95 -0.87
C ILE A 63 13.80 -1.33 -0.17
N PRO A 64 13.88 0.00 0.02
CA PRO A 64 14.96 0.60 0.82
C PRO A 64 15.04 0.08 2.25
N ALA A 65 13.91 -0.14 2.94
CA ALA A 65 13.92 -0.71 4.28
C ALA A 65 14.51 -2.13 4.29
N LEU A 66 14.09 -2.99 3.35
CA LEU A 66 14.65 -4.33 3.21
C LEU A 66 16.14 -4.30 2.85
N GLN A 67 16.60 -3.31 2.07
CA GLN A 67 18.01 -3.13 1.72
C GLN A 67 18.84 -2.76 2.96
N GLN A 68 18.32 -1.85 3.80
CA GLN A 68 18.95 -1.48 5.06
C GLN A 68 19.11 -2.66 6.02
N HIS A 69 18.12 -3.56 6.04
CA HIS A 69 18.19 -4.81 6.78
C HIS A 69 18.98 -5.93 6.07
N GLY A 70 19.53 -5.67 4.88
CA GLY A 70 20.33 -6.64 4.12
C GLY A 70 19.55 -7.86 3.63
N CYS A 71 18.22 -7.77 3.51
CA CYS A 71 17.34 -8.93 3.32
C CYS A 71 16.53 -8.93 2.02
N VAL A 72 16.69 -7.95 1.11
CA VAL A 72 15.97 -7.95 -0.18
C VAL A 72 16.18 -9.26 -0.94
N ASN A 73 17.42 -9.72 -1.03
CA ASN A 73 17.79 -10.93 -1.78
C ASN A 73 17.42 -12.24 -1.07
N SER A 74 16.90 -12.20 0.16
CA SER A 74 16.41 -13.38 0.87
C SER A 74 14.91 -13.32 1.15
N THR A 75 14.25 -12.22 0.76
CA THR A 75 12.84 -12.02 1.02
C THR A 75 12.00 -12.84 0.04
N ILE A 76 11.13 -13.68 0.57
CA ILE A 76 9.96 -14.21 -0.15
C ILE A 76 8.85 -13.19 0.01
N PHE A 77 8.44 -12.56 -1.09
CA PHE A 77 7.42 -11.52 -1.09
C PHE A 77 6.05 -12.13 -1.32
N MET A 78 5.14 -11.92 -0.36
CA MET A 78 3.84 -12.57 -0.32
C MET A 78 2.73 -11.54 -0.18
N GLN A 79 1.72 -11.61 -1.05
CA GLN A 79 0.57 -10.70 -1.05
C GLN A 79 -0.67 -11.39 -1.64
N ASP A 80 -1.84 -10.86 -1.31
CA ASP A 80 -3.12 -11.39 -1.80
C ASP A 80 -3.42 -10.98 -3.26
N GLY A 81 -4.56 -11.43 -3.77
CA GLY A 81 -5.04 -11.15 -5.13
C GLY A 81 -5.73 -9.80 -5.32
N ALA A 82 -5.68 -8.86 -4.36
CA ALA A 82 -6.38 -7.59 -4.49
C ALA A 82 -5.94 -6.83 -5.75
N PRO A 83 -6.86 -6.18 -6.49
CA PRO A 83 -6.56 -5.59 -7.81
C PRO A 83 -5.34 -4.66 -7.82
N LEU A 84 -5.12 -3.91 -6.73
CA LEU A 84 -3.98 -3.00 -6.60
C LEU A 84 -2.64 -3.73 -6.41
N HIS A 85 -2.63 -4.89 -5.76
CA HIS A 85 -1.43 -5.73 -5.56
C HIS A 85 -1.00 -6.45 -6.85
N ILE A 86 -1.96 -6.76 -7.73
CA ILE A 86 -1.71 -7.44 -9.00
C ILE A 86 -1.66 -6.49 -10.21
N ALA A 87 -1.63 -5.17 -9.98
CA ALA A 87 -1.46 -4.17 -11.03
C ALA A 87 -0.12 -4.37 -11.76
N THR A 88 -0.09 -4.16 -13.07
CA THR A 88 1.11 -4.32 -13.90
C THR A 88 2.38 -3.65 -13.34
N PRO A 89 2.36 -2.36 -12.92
CA PRO A 89 3.57 -1.72 -12.40
C PRO A 89 4.07 -2.38 -11.11
N VAL A 90 3.16 -2.82 -10.23
CA VAL A 90 3.50 -3.54 -8.99
C VAL A 90 4.16 -4.88 -9.32
N LYS A 91 3.58 -5.65 -10.23
CA LYS A 91 4.14 -6.95 -10.67
C LYS A 91 5.54 -6.81 -11.23
N GLN A 92 5.75 -5.82 -12.10
CA GLN A 92 7.05 -5.56 -12.73
C GLN A 92 8.10 -5.19 -11.67
N LEU A 93 7.75 -4.29 -10.74
CA LEU A 93 8.64 -3.88 -9.67
C LEU A 93 8.99 -5.04 -8.72
N SER A 94 7.99 -5.83 -8.32
CA SER A 94 8.19 -7.00 -7.47
C SER A 94 9.11 -8.02 -8.15
N ASN A 95 8.86 -8.36 -9.42
CA ASN A 95 9.72 -9.29 -10.16
C ASN A 95 11.16 -8.76 -10.29
N LEU A 96 11.33 -7.46 -10.54
CA LEU A 96 12.65 -6.86 -10.65
C LEU A 96 13.49 -7.00 -9.36
N HIS A 97 12.88 -6.87 -8.18
CA HIS A 97 13.62 -6.86 -6.90
C HIS A 97 13.65 -8.20 -6.19
N PHE A 98 12.56 -8.95 -6.25
CA PHE A 98 12.44 -10.24 -5.58
C PHE A 98 12.68 -11.41 -6.52
N GLY A 99 12.49 -11.27 -7.82
CA GLY A 99 12.56 -12.40 -8.75
C GLY A 99 11.32 -13.28 -8.69
N ASN A 100 10.93 -13.83 -9.85
CA ASN A 100 9.71 -14.62 -10.02
C ASN A 100 9.60 -15.85 -9.12
N ASP A 101 10.71 -16.44 -8.70
CA ASP A 101 10.78 -17.63 -7.85
C ASP A 101 10.54 -17.34 -6.36
N ARG A 102 10.64 -16.06 -5.95
CA ARG A 102 10.45 -15.62 -4.56
C ARG A 102 9.20 -14.77 -4.38
N ILE A 103 8.25 -14.82 -5.31
CA ILE A 103 6.98 -14.11 -5.21
C ILE A 103 5.84 -15.12 -5.08
N ILE A 104 5.05 -14.96 -4.02
CA ILE A 104 3.81 -15.71 -3.78
C ILE A 104 2.65 -14.72 -3.93
N SER A 105 1.97 -14.77 -5.06
CA SER A 105 0.91 -13.82 -5.41
C SER A 105 0.08 -14.37 -6.57
N HIS A 106 -1.16 -13.91 -6.71
CA HIS A 106 -1.96 -14.24 -7.88
C HIS A 106 -1.27 -13.73 -9.18
N HIS A 107 -1.35 -14.52 -10.26
CA HIS A 107 -0.63 -14.33 -11.54
C HIS A 107 0.91 -14.45 -11.50
N PHE A 108 1.49 -15.05 -10.45
CA PHE A 108 2.88 -15.49 -10.42
C PHE A 108 2.95 -17.03 -10.43
N PRO A 109 4.14 -17.63 -10.68
CA PRO A 109 4.28 -19.09 -10.71
C PRO A 109 3.79 -19.78 -9.43
N THR A 110 3.99 -19.15 -8.28
CA THR A 110 3.48 -19.61 -6.99
C THR A 110 2.26 -18.78 -6.60
N ALA A 111 1.08 -19.36 -6.72
CA ALA A 111 -0.17 -18.69 -6.33
C ALA A 111 -0.31 -18.66 -4.81
N TRP A 112 -0.79 -17.52 -4.27
CA TRP A 112 -1.09 -17.37 -2.84
C TRP A 112 -2.32 -18.20 -2.42
N GLU A 113 -3.36 -18.16 -3.24
CA GLU A 113 -4.55 -19.01 -3.11
C GLU A 113 -4.66 -19.91 -4.34
N PRO A 114 -5.16 -21.16 -4.19
CA PRO A 114 -5.55 -21.96 -5.34
C PRO A 114 -6.59 -21.18 -6.15
N SER A 115 -6.37 -21.02 -7.46
CA SER A 115 -7.46 -20.56 -8.33
C SER A 115 -8.62 -21.55 -8.18
N PRO A 116 -9.88 -21.09 -8.06
CA PRO A 116 -11.01 -21.96 -8.35
C PRO A 116 -10.92 -22.52 -9.78
#